data_AF-X1RWL4-F1
#
_entry.id   AF-X1RWL4-F1
#
_cell.length_a   1.000
_cell.length_b   1.000
_cell.length_c   1.000
_cell.angle_alpha   90.00
_cell.angle_beta   90.00
_cell.angle_gamma   90.00
#
_symmetry.space_group_name_H-M   'P 1'
#
loop_
_entity.id
_entity.type
_entity.pdbx_description
1 polymer ?
#
loop_
_entity_poly.entity_id
_entity_poly.type
_entity_poly.pdbx_seq_one_letter_code
_entity_poly.pdbx_strand_id
1 'polypeptide(L)'
;MWANADDQGRLPGDPEEIKYAACPNIDHITKADIPKLLEELAKNDLIKVYNTYKTEAIQILDWWEVHRPQWAWPSQYPPPEGWQDHLRYKRGAKEVVKENWFSQVSENNASGVQQAGTQVSDKTASGEPSAKRFHLPKETEEERGKRKEERGNSPERSGELSGEKPSPSPVGLALLENFPKTFGRKPNSREAAYLRDIEKEISAAGATAEQVYDAYKQAAGQNKLHLSYVRAILLKWLGVPRAPPE
;
A
#
# COMPACT_ATOMS: atom_id res chain seq x y z
N MET A 1 9.30 7.94 13.84
CA MET A 1 9.12 6.73 14.66
C MET A 1 8.64 5.55 13.82
N TRP A 2 7.44 5.59 13.21
CA TRP A 2 6.89 4.50 12.36
C TRP A 2 7.85 3.94 11.31
N ALA A 3 8.62 4.80 10.63
CA ALA A 3 9.57 4.36 9.61
C ALA A 3 10.75 3.51 10.13
N ASN A 4 10.98 3.48 11.44
CA ASN A 4 12.05 2.69 12.06
C ASN A 4 11.53 1.45 12.81
N ALA A 5 10.21 1.22 12.79
CA ALA A 5 9.65 0.01 13.36
C ALA A 5 9.93 -1.18 12.44
N ASP A 6 10.06 -2.37 13.04
CA ASP A 6 10.15 -3.61 12.28
C ASP A 6 8.82 -4.01 11.65
N ASP A 7 8.81 -5.13 10.93
CA ASP A 7 7.63 -5.60 10.20
C ASP A 7 6.41 -5.92 11.10
N GLN A 8 6.59 -6.06 12.42
CA GLN A 8 5.51 -6.23 13.39
C GLN A 8 5.12 -4.93 14.11
N GLY A 9 5.72 -3.80 13.73
CA GLY A 9 5.46 -2.49 14.33
C GLY A 9 6.16 -2.29 15.67
N ARG A 10 7.30 -2.96 15.89
CA ARG A 10 8.07 -2.86 17.12
C ARG A 10 9.37 -2.12 16.94
N LEU A 11 9.80 -1.46 18.00
CA LEU A 11 11.05 -0.71 18.06
C LEU A 11 11.58 -0.66 19.50
N PRO A 12 12.89 -0.39 19.69
CA PRO A 12 13.48 -0.26 21.02
C PRO A 12 12.83 0.89 21.80
N GLY A 13 12.61 0.70 23.10
CA GLY A 13 12.06 1.74 23.99
C GLY A 13 13.12 2.64 24.62
N ASP A 14 14.42 2.39 24.35
CA ASP A 14 15.50 3.17 24.93
C ASP A 14 15.44 4.65 24.48
N PRO A 15 15.46 5.61 25.43
CA PRO A 15 15.37 7.03 25.11
C PRO A 15 16.44 7.55 24.13
N GLU A 16 17.65 7.01 24.19
CA GLU A 16 18.75 7.43 23.32
C GLU A 16 18.54 6.89 21.90
N GLU A 17 18.15 5.63 21.77
CA GLU A 17 17.80 5.03 20.48
C GLU A 17 16.59 5.71 19.84
N ILE A 18 15.54 6.02 20.61
CA ILE A 18 14.35 6.72 20.12
C ILE A 18 14.67 8.15 19.70
N LYS A 19 15.50 8.86 20.48
CA LYS A 19 15.97 10.21 20.09
C LYS A 19 16.66 10.15 18.73
N TYR A 20 17.56 9.20 18.54
CA TYR A 20 18.28 9.03 17.28
C TYR A 20 17.37 8.61 16.12
N ALA A 21 16.44 7.68 16.35
CA ALA A 21 15.56 7.15 15.33
C ALA A 21 14.46 8.15 14.91
N ALA A 22 13.83 8.83 15.86
CA ALA A 22 12.65 9.66 15.61
C ALA A 22 12.96 11.16 15.46
N CYS A 23 13.97 11.66 16.17
CA CYS A 23 14.25 13.09 16.29
C CYS A 23 15.74 13.46 16.10
N PRO A 24 16.47 12.90 15.11
CA PRO A 24 17.94 13.01 15.05
C PRO A 24 18.47 14.45 14.96
N ASN A 25 17.78 15.34 14.23
CA ASN A 25 18.23 16.70 13.93
C ASN A 25 17.47 17.79 14.71
N ILE A 26 16.87 17.44 15.85
CA ILE A 26 16.07 18.37 16.65
C ILE A 26 16.79 18.68 17.97
N ASP A 27 17.67 19.68 17.97
CA ASP A 27 18.60 19.93 19.08
C ASP A 27 17.92 20.23 20.43
N HIS A 28 16.74 20.85 20.41
CA HIS A 28 16.01 21.19 21.64
C HIS A 28 15.30 20.00 22.30
N ILE A 29 15.15 18.88 21.59
CA ILE A 29 14.64 17.64 22.17
C ILE A 29 15.83 16.81 22.62
N THR A 30 15.97 16.62 23.92
CA THR A 30 17.04 15.80 24.50
C THR A 30 16.52 14.38 24.79
N LYS A 31 17.43 13.45 25.10
CA LYS A 31 17.04 12.10 25.55
C LYS A 31 16.22 12.10 26.84
N ALA A 32 16.32 13.15 27.65
CA ALA A 32 15.53 13.30 28.88
C ALA A 32 14.05 13.63 28.59
N ASP A 33 13.75 14.19 27.41
CA ASP A 33 12.38 14.54 27.02
C ASP A 33 11.60 13.34 26.44
N ILE A 34 12.32 12.33 25.95
CA ILE A 34 11.75 11.17 25.27
C ILE A 34 10.77 10.38 26.15
N PRO A 35 11.06 10.05 27.43
CA PRO A 35 10.10 9.33 28.27
C PRO A 35 8.74 10.02 28.37
N LYS A 36 8.74 11.35 28.51
CA LYS A 36 7.51 12.15 28.57
C LYS A 36 6.76 12.13 27.23
N LEU A 37 7.47 12.23 26.11
CA LEU A 37 6.86 12.13 24.78
C LEU A 37 6.25 10.73 24.55
N LEU A 38 6.92 9.67 24.98
CA LEU A 38 6.40 8.31 24.90
C LEU A 38 5.16 8.12 25.78
N GLU A 39 5.14 8.71 26.98
CA GLU A 39 3.96 8.72 27.85
C GLU A 39 2.78 9.44 27.19
N GLU A 40 3.01 10.59 26.55
CA GLU A 40 1.98 11.30 25.80
C GLU A 40 1.44 10.47 24.62
N LEU A 41 2.31 9.79 23.86
CA LEU A 41 1.89 8.90 22.78
C LEU A 41 1.10 7.69 23.29
N ALA A 42 1.54 7.10 24.40
CA ALA A 42 0.85 5.97 25.03
C ALA A 42 -0.52 6.36 25.57
N LYS A 43 -0.63 7.55 26.18
CA LYS A 43 -1.89 8.10 26.68
C LYS A 43 -2.92 8.36 25.57
N ASN A 44 -2.46 8.56 24.35
CA ASN A 44 -3.32 8.75 23.18
C ASN A 44 -3.57 7.44 22.40
N ASP A 45 -3.26 6.27 22.98
CA ASP A 45 -3.45 4.96 22.36
C ASP A 45 -2.77 4.80 20.99
N LEU A 46 -1.66 5.52 20.76
CA LEU A 46 -0.87 5.40 19.53
C LEU A 46 0.17 4.27 19.65
N ILE A 47 0.71 4.11 20.85
CA ILE A 47 1.72 3.11 21.18
C ILE A 47 1.46 2.44 22.51
N LYS A 48 2.05 1.26 22.71
CA LYS A 48 2.18 0.59 24.00
C LYS A 48 3.66 0.42 24.32
N VAL A 49 4.13 1.04 25.39
CA VAL A 49 5.46 0.81 25.94
C VAL A 49 5.37 -0.39 26.89
N TYR A 50 6.26 -1.36 26.76
CA TYR A 50 6.28 -2.57 27.58
C TYR A 50 7.70 -3.05 27.86
N ASN A 51 7.84 -3.75 28.99
CA ASN A 51 9.12 -4.32 29.40
C ASN A 51 9.31 -5.70 28.77
N THR A 52 10.49 -5.92 28.21
CA THR A 52 10.97 -7.25 27.82
C THR A 52 12.03 -7.73 28.81
N TYR A 53 12.52 -8.95 28.65
CA TYR A 53 13.60 -9.48 29.48
C TYR A 53 14.95 -8.75 29.32
N LYS A 54 15.15 -8.01 28.22
CA LYS A 54 16.40 -7.33 27.88
C LYS A 54 16.31 -5.82 27.94
N THR A 55 15.25 -5.25 27.37
CA THR A 55 15.07 -3.80 27.20
C THR A 55 13.60 -3.42 27.25
N GLU A 56 13.33 -2.13 27.43
CA GLU A 56 12.03 -1.57 27.06
C GLU A 56 11.83 -1.68 25.54
N ALA A 57 10.59 -1.92 25.14
CA ALA A 57 10.18 -2.00 23.76
C ALA A 57 8.86 -1.25 23.57
N ILE A 58 8.62 -0.83 22.34
CA ILE A 58 7.42 -0.10 21.96
C ILE A 58 6.69 -0.93 20.90
N GLN A 59 5.37 -1.04 21.04
CA GLN A 59 4.47 -1.59 20.03
C GLN A 59 3.59 -0.45 19.48
N ILE A 60 3.59 -0.26 18.17
CA ILE A 60 2.65 0.62 17.49
C ILE A 60 1.29 -0.11 17.38
N LEU A 61 0.21 0.52 17.87
CA LEU A 61 -1.09 -0.15 18.03
C LEU A 61 -1.89 -0.25 16.73
N ASP A 62 -1.74 0.72 15.81
CA ASP A 62 -2.44 0.78 14.52
C ASP A 62 -1.62 0.20 13.35
N TRP A 63 -0.49 -0.44 13.64
CA TRP A 63 0.51 -0.85 12.65
C TRP A 63 -0.10 -1.63 11.47
N TRP A 64 -0.87 -2.67 11.78
CA TRP A 64 -1.48 -3.54 10.77
C TRP A 64 -2.62 -2.89 10.01
N GLU A 65 -3.28 -1.88 10.59
CA GLU A 65 -4.36 -1.15 9.96
C GLU A 65 -3.82 -0.18 8.89
N VAL A 66 -2.71 0.49 9.22
CA VAL A 66 -2.08 1.55 8.42
C VAL A 66 -1.10 0.99 7.39
N HIS A 67 -0.14 0.14 7.79
CA HIS A 67 0.99 -0.23 6.93
C HIS A 67 0.72 -1.41 5.99
N ARG A 68 -0.16 -2.35 6.37
CA ARG A 68 -0.59 -3.53 5.57
C ARG A 68 0.53 -4.13 4.70
N PRO A 69 1.67 -4.54 5.28
CA PRO A 69 2.79 -5.02 4.49
C PRO A 69 2.47 -6.36 3.81
N GLN A 70 2.98 -6.58 2.60
CA GLN A 70 2.78 -7.84 1.86
C GLN A 70 3.62 -8.99 2.43
N TRP A 71 4.72 -8.65 3.10
CA TRP A 71 5.66 -9.55 3.77
C TRP A 71 5.95 -8.99 5.15
N ALA A 72 6.08 -9.87 6.14
CA ALA A 72 6.47 -9.50 7.48
C ALA A 72 7.33 -10.59 8.12
N TRP A 73 8.55 -10.20 8.47
CA TRP A 73 9.49 -11.00 9.23
C TRP A 73 9.10 -11.02 10.72
N PRO A 74 9.53 -12.07 11.45
CA PRO A 74 9.41 -12.10 12.90
C PRO A 74 10.18 -10.93 13.52
N SER A 75 9.57 -10.32 14.52
CA SER A 75 10.22 -9.26 15.30
C SER A 75 11.37 -9.84 16.14
N GLN A 76 12.36 -8.99 16.42
CA GLN A 76 13.39 -9.27 17.42
C GLN A 76 12.89 -9.03 18.85
N TYR A 77 11.77 -8.33 19.01
CA TYR A 77 11.12 -8.03 20.29
C TYR A 77 9.91 -8.95 20.49
N PRO A 78 9.73 -9.54 21.68
CA PRO A 78 8.58 -10.38 21.96
C PRO A 78 7.27 -9.58 21.91
N PRO A 79 6.14 -10.18 21.51
CA PRO A 79 4.86 -9.49 21.52
C PRO A 79 4.46 -9.04 22.93
N PRO A 80 3.85 -7.84 23.07
CA PRO A 80 3.22 -7.47 24.33
C PRO A 80 2.00 -8.37 24.60
N GLU A 81 1.56 -8.41 25.86
CA GLU A 81 0.41 -9.20 26.26
C GLU A 81 -0.84 -8.84 25.41
N GLY A 82 -1.49 -9.90 24.90
CA GLY A 82 -2.67 -9.80 24.03
C GLY A 82 -2.37 -9.54 22.55
N TRP A 83 -1.10 -9.39 22.15
CA TRP A 83 -0.74 -9.12 20.77
C TRP A 83 -0.40 -10.40 20.00
N GLN A 84 -0.83 -10.48 18.74
CA GLN A 84 -0.55 -11.60 17.85
C GLN A 84 0.23 -11.13 16.62
N ASP A 85 1.38 -11.77 16.41
CA ASP A 85 2.25 -11.50 15.27
C ASP A 85 1.64 -12.08 14.00
N HIS A 86 1.74 -11.32 12.90
CA HIS A 86 1.35 -11.79 11.58
C HIS A 86 2.62 -12.02 10.78
N LEU A 87 2.91 -13.28 10.46
CA LEU A 87 4.15 -13.67 9.80
C LEU A 87 3.88 -14.05 8.35
N ARG A 88 4.64 -13.43 7.45
CA ARG A 88 4.76 -13.87 6.07
C ARG A 88 6.14 -13.54 5.55
N TYR A 89 7.03 -14.51 5.52
CA TYR A 89 8.41 -14.32 5.09
C TYR A 89 8.96 -15.56 4.39
N LYS A 90 10.07 -15.39 3.67
CA LYS A 90 10.76 -16.51 3.01
C LYS A 90 11.81 -17.06 3.96
N ARG A 91 11.62 -18.30 4.44
CA ARG A 91 12.60 -18.98 5.30
C ARG A 91 13.74 -19.61 4.49
N GLY A 92 13.56 -19.75 3.18
CA GLY A 92 14.58 -20.22 2.24
C GLY A 92 14.16 -19.98 0.80
N ALA A 93 14.84 -20.62 -0.16
CA ALA A 93 14.57 -20.41 -1.59
C ALA A 93 13.15 -20.82 -2.03
N LYS A 94 12.55 -21.83 -1.39
CA LYS A 94 11.25 -22.40 -1.77
C LYS A 94 10.18 -22.35 -0.67
N GLU A 95 10.53 -21.98 0.55
CA GLU A 95 9.62 -22.02 1.70
C GLU A 95 9.15 -20.62 2.07
N VAL A 96 7.83 -20.43 2.03
CA VAL A 96 7.16 -19.25 2.57
C VAL A 96 6.44 -19.65 3.84
N VAL A 97 6.88 -19.10 4.96
CA VAL A 97 6.19 -19.27 6.24
C VAL A 97 5.01 -18.30 6.27
N LYS A 98 3.84 -18.80 6.66
CA LYS A 98 2.64 -18.00 6.92
C LYS A 98 2.06 -18.42 8.26
N GLU A 99 2.01 -17.51 9.21
CA GLU A 99 1.44 -17.76 10.54
C GLU A 99 0.61 -16.55 10.94
N ASN A 100 -0.63 -16.80 11.39
CA ASN A 100 -1.65 -15.79 11.68
C ASN A 100 -1.84 -14.73 10.57
N TRP A 101 -1.36 -15.00 9.35
CA TRP A 101 -1.47 -14.06 8.25
C TRP A 101 -2.93 -13.92 7.84
N PHE A 102 -3.40 -12.69 7.60
CA PHE A 102 -4.76 -12.45 7.14
C PHE A 102 -5.08 -13.39 5.98
N SER A 103 -5.94 -14.38 6.24
CA SER A 103 -6.40 -15.27 5.20
C SER A 103 -7.16 -14.40 4.21
N GLN A 104 -6.86 -14.50 2.92
CA GLN A 104 -7.71 -13.90 1.89
C GLN A 104 -9.05 -14.65 1.86
N VAL A 105 -9.89 -14.38 2.85
CA VAL A 105 -11.29 -14.80 2.90
C VAL A 105 -12.09 -13.64 3.49
N SER A 106 -12.23 -12.56 2.71
CA SER A 106 -13.37 -11.64 2.80
C SER A 106 -13.36 -10.61 1.66
N GLU A 107 -13.56 -11.08 0.44
CA GLU A 107 -14.31 -10.29 -0.56
C GLU A 107 -15.43 -11.10 -1.26
N ASN A 108 -15.64 -12.37 -0.86
CA ASN A 108 -16.79 -13.16 -1.27
C ASN A 108 -17.39 -13.81 -0.02
N ASN A 109 -18.34 -13.14 0.64
CA ASN A 109 -19.40 -13.76 1.43
C ASN A 109 -20.41 -12.68 1.87
N ALA A 110 -21.07 -12.10 0.87
CA ALA A 110 -22.34 -11.42 1.05
C ALA A 110 -23.42 -12.23 0.30
N SER A 111 -23.71 -13.45 0.79
CA SER A 111 -25.00 -14.15 0.61
C SER A 111 -24.93 -15.59 1.13
N GLY A 112 -25.49 -15.81 2.32
CA GLY A 112 -26.29 -16.99 2.71
C GLY A 112 -25.64 -18.38 2.69
N VAL A 113 -25.57 -19.02 3.86
CA VAL A 113 -26.51 -20.08 4.28
C VAL A 113 -26.12 -20.54 5.68
N GLN A 114 -27.11 -20.49 6.57
CA GLN A 114 -27.09 -21.08 7.91
C GLN A 114 -26.88 -22.59 7.79
N GLN A 115 -26.00 -23.18 8.61
CA GLN A 115 -26.26 -24.52 9.13
C GLN A 115 -25.70 -24.71 10.53
N ALA A 116 -26.51 -25.39 11.32
CA ALA A 116 -26.52 -25.44 12.77
C ALA A 116 -25.39 -26.28 13.37
N GLY A 117 -24.99 -25.90 14.59
CA GLY A 117 -24.20 -26.69 15.52
C GLY A 117 -24.42 -26.17 16.95
N THR A 118 -25.47 -26.68 17.57
CA THR A 118 -26.00 -26.33 18.90
C THR A 118 -25.07 -26.77 20.05
N GLN A 119 -24.86 -25.87 21.03
CA GLN A 119 -24.90 -26.03 22.52
C GLN A 119 -23.80 -25.21 23.21
N VAL A 120 -23.94 -24.53 24.37
CA VAL A 120 -25.03 -24.09 25.29
C VAL A 120 -24.33 -23.13 26.28
N SER A 121 -24.96 -21.98 26.61
CA SER A 121 -24.90 -21.14 27.85
C SER A 121 -23.55 -20.73 28.49
N ASP A 122 -23.33 -19.53 29.07
CA ASP A 122 -24.26 -18.55 29.64
C ASP A 122 -23.56 -17.18 29.88
N LYS A 123 -24.39 -16.12 29.90
CA LYS A 123 -24.30 -14.84 30.65
C LYS A 123 -23.41 -13.66 30.20
N THR A 124 -24.13 -12.69 29.60
CA THR A 124 -24.39 -11.30 30.05
C THR A 124 -23.25 -10.34 30.43
N ALA A 125 -23.09 -9.26 29.64
CA ALA A 125 -23.13 -7.83 30.02
C ALA A 125 -22.56 -6.99 28.84
N SER A 126 -23.39 -6.23 28.10
CA SER A 126 -23.75 -4.81 28.34
C SER A 126 -22.56 -3.84 28.24
N GLY A 127 -22.53 -3.06 27.15
CA GLY A 127 -21.70 -1.86 27.01
C GLY A 127 -21.56 -1.38 25.57
N GLU A 128 -22.48 -0.53 25.10
CA GLU A 128 -22.25 0.37 23.96
C GLU A 128 -21.05 1.29 24.25
N PRO A 129 -20.30 1.72 23.21
CA PRO A 129 -20.49 3.12 22.83
C PRO A 129 -20.39 3.43 21.33
N SER A 130 -21.42 4.14 20.85
CA SER A 130 -21.36 5.38 20.06
C SER A 130 -20.06 5.66 19.26
N ALA A 131 -20.08 5.30 17.98
CA ALA A 131 -19.07 5.71 17.01
C ALA A 131 -19.29 7.18 16.58
N LYS A 132 -18.49 8.11 17.12
CA LYS A 132 -18.33 9.45 16.57
C LYS A 132 -17.32 9.44 15.43
N ARG A 133 -17.81 9.63 14.22
CA ARG A 133 -17.04 9.78 12.98
C ARG A 133 -16.43 11.19 12.94
N PHE A 134 -15.13 11.31 13.13
CA PHE A 134 -14.41 12.57 12.94
C PHE A 134 -14.02 12.73 11.46
N HIS A 135 -14.54 13.79 10.84
CA HIS A 135 -14.03 14.34 9.59
C HIS A 135 -12.83 15.23 9.92
N LEU A 136 -11.66 14.98 9.31
CA LEU A 136 -10.53 15.91 9.34
C LEU A 136 -10.25 16.46 7.92
N PRO A 137 -9.90 17.75 7.78
CA PRO A 137 -9.78 18.41 6.48
C PRO A 137 -8.55 17.98 5.70
N LYS A 138 -8.70 18.03 4.39
CA LYS A 138 -7.67 17.76 3.39
C LYS A 138 -6.85 19.05 3.21
N GLU A 139 -5.65 19.11 3.80
CA GLU A 139 -4.68 20.15 3.48
C GLU A 139 -3.93 19.82 2.20
N THR A 140 -3.78 20.84 1.37
CA THR A 140 -3.18 20.83 0.05
C THR A 140 -1.68 21.11 0.21
N GLU A 141 -0.82 20.11 -0.02
CA GLU A 141 0.62 20.35 -0.13
C GLU A 141 0.95 20.84 -1.56
N GLU A 142 1.18 22.14 -1.67
CA GLU A 142 1.87 22.78 -2.79
C GLU A 142 3.38 22.85 -2.53
N GLU A 143 4.12 22.57 -3.62
CA GLU A 143 5.52 22.92 -3.90
C GLU A 143 6.60 22.71 -2.83
N ARG A 144 7.43 21.67 -3.05
CA ARG A 144 8.82 21.65 -2.59
C ARG A 144 9.79 21.55 -3.76
N GLY A 145 10.48 22.66 -3.98
CA GLY A 145 11.49 22.85 -5.02
C GLY A 145 12.68 21.89 -4.91
N LYS A 146 13.09 21.35 -6.07
CA LYS A 146 14.28 20.52 -6.24
C LYS A 146 15.53 21.41 -6.29
N ARG A 147 16.40 21.29 -5.28
CA ARG A 147 17.82 21.63 -5.40
C ARG A 147 18.50 20.59 -6.30
N LYS A 148 19.21 21.09 -7.31
CA LYS A 148 19.95 20.35 -8.31
C LYS A 148 21.40 20.25 -7.84
N GLU A 149 21.87 19.04 -7.52
CA GLU A 149 23.30 18.78 -7.34
C GLU A 149 23.95 18.60 -8.71
N GLU A 150 24.97 19.41 -8.95
CA GLU A 150 25.90 19.32 -10.06
C GLU A 150 26.83 18.12 -9.87
N ARG A 151 26.80 17.18 -10.82
CA ARG A 151 27.91 16.27 -11.06
C ARG A 151 28.00 15.91 -12.53
N GLY A 152 29.19 16.08 -13.08
CA GLY A 152 29.72 15.20 -14.12
C GLY A 152 29.52 15.65 -15.55
N ASN A 153 30.41 16.55 -15.98
CA ASN A 153 30.71 16.85 -17.37
C ASN A 153 31.11 15.56 -18.13
N SER A 154 30.44 15.22 -19.22
CA SER A 154 30.86 14.16 -20.14
C SER A 154 30.48 14.55 -21.58
N PRO A 155 31.38 14.32 -22.56
CA PRO A 155 31.42 15.11 -23.78
C PRO A 155 30.32 14.74 -24.78
N GLU A 156 29.92 15.79 -25.50
CA GLU A 156 28.92 15.84 -26.55
C GLU A 156 29.13 14.75 -27.61
N ARG A 157 28.07 13.97 -27.86
CA ARG A 157 27.86 13.27 -29.12
C ARG A 157 26.51 13.71 -29.68
N SER A 158 26.55 14.89 -30.30
CA SER A 158 25.48 15.49 -31.09
C SER A 158 25.17 14.58 -32.28
N GLY A 159 24.15 13.74 -32.11
CA GLY A 159 23.46 13.06 -33.19
C GLY A 159 22.01 13.55 -33.20
N GLU A 160 21.75 14.60 -33.96
CA GLU A 160 20.40 15.04 -34.31
C GLU A 160 19.73 13.94 -35.14
N LEU A 161 19.01 13.05 -34.48
CA LEU A 161 17.96 12.25 -35.11
C LEU A 161 16.63 12.88 -34.72
N SER A 162 16.19 13.80 -35.57
CA SER A 162 14.81 14.28 -35.66
C SER A 162 13.90 13.10 -36.02
N GLY A 163 13.67 12.21 -35.06
CA GLY A 163 12.64 11.19 -35.14
C GLY A 163 11.31 11.86 -34.91
N GLU A 164 10.56 12.09 -35.99
CA GLU A 164 9.14 12.44 -35.91
C GLU A 164 8.45 11.47 -34.94
N LYS A 165 7.93 11.99 -33.82
CA LYS A 165 7.16 11.17 -32.90
C LYS A 165 5.93 10.69 -33.68
N PRO A 166 5.73 9.37 -33.85
CA PRO A 166 4.57 8.87 -34.55
C PRO A 166 3.31 9.40 -33.86
N SER A 167 2.40 9.95 -34.67
CA SER A 167 1.10 10.41 -34.21
C SER A 167 0.43 9.31 -33.39
N PRO A 168 -0.11 9.61 -32.20
CA PRO A 168 -0.74 8.62 -31.35
C PRO A 168 -1.91 7.95 -32.10
N SER A 169 -2.01 6.62 -31.98
CA SER A 169 -3.10 5.89 -32.62
C SER A 169 -4.45 6.28 -32.02
N PRO A 170 -5.58 6.11 -32.74
CA PRO A 170 -6.92 6.36 -32.18
C PRO A 170 -7.18 5.57 -30.88
N VAL A 171 -6.61 4.36 -30.78
CA VAL A 171 -6.70 3.50 -29.59
C VAL A 171 -5.86 4.06 -28.43
N GLY A 172 -4.66 4.55 -28.72
CA GLY A 172 -3.80 5.21 -27.73
C GLY A 172 -4.43 6.48 -27.16
N LEU A 173 -5.07 7.28 -28.02
CA LEU A 173 -5.85 8.44 -27.58
C LEU A 173 -7.01 8.04 -26.68
N ALA A 174 -7.80 7.02 -27.07
CA ALA A 174 -8.90 6.53 -26.26
C ALA A 174 -8.43 6.01 -24.88
N LEU A 175 -7.28 5.34 -24.80
CA LEU A 175 -6.68 4.89 -23.55
C LEU A 175 -6.32 6.07 -22.63
N LEU A 176 -5.69 7.11 -23.18
CA LEU A 176 -5.25 8.29 -22.43
C LEU A 176 -6.43 9.18 -22.01
N GLU A 177 -7.45 9.35 -22.85
CA GLU A 177 -8.62 10.18 -22.56
C GLU A 177 -9.55 9.55 -21.52
N ASN A 178 -9.72 8.23 -21.53
CA ASN A 178 -10.64 7.54 -20.62
C ASN A 178 -10.03 7.28 -19.24
N PHE A 179 -8.69 7.30 -19.13
CA PHE A 179 -8.00 7.12 -17.85
C PHE A 179 -8.42 8.16 -16.79
N PRO A 180 -8.27 9.49 -16.99
CA PRO A 180 -8.63 10.47 -15.97
C PRO A 180 -10.13 10.50 -15.69
N LYS A 181 -10.97 10.21 -16.69
CA LYS A 181 -12.44 10.12 -16.52
C LYS A 181 -12.83 8.99 -15.56
N THR A 182 -12.12 7.87 -15.62
CA THR A 182 -12.45 6.67 -14.84
C THR A 182 -11.75 6.65 -13.48
N PHE A 183 -10.51 7.13 -13.41
CA PHE A 183 -9.66 7.03 -12.21
C PHE A 183 -9.62 8.33 -11.39
N GLY A 184 -10.16 9.43 -11.92
CA GLY A 184 -10.15 10.74 -11.25
C GLY A 184 -8.76 11.37 -11.10
N ARG A 185 -7.75 10.84 -11.80
CA ARG A 185 -6.36 11.32 -11.74
C ARG A 185 -5.62 11.10 -13.06
N LYS A 186 -4.53 11.84 -13.25
CA LYS A 186 -3.61 11.63 -14.38
C LYS A 186 -2.76 10.37 -14.17
N PRO A 187 -2.36 9.66 -15.23
CA PRO A 187 -1.48 8.51 -15.10
C PRO A 187 -0.08 8.95 -14.65
N ASN A 188 0.54 8.20 -13.75
CA ASN A 188 1.95 8.42 -13.38
C ASN A 188 2.90 7.88 -14.47
N SER A 189 4.20 8.10 -14.33
CA SER A 189 5.20 7.69 -15.35
C SER A 189 5.17 6.18 -15.66
N ARG A 190 4.93 5.34 -14.64
CA ARG A 190 4.85 3.88 -14.81
C ARG A 190 3.57 3.47 -15.53
N GLU A 191 2.45 4.07 -15.18
CA GLU A 191 1.16 3.82 -15.83
C GLU A 191 1.15 4.33 -17.28
N ALA A 192 1.76 5.48 -17.55
CA ALA A 192 1.89 6.00 -18.90
C ALA A 192 2.74 5.08 -19.79
N ALA A 193 3.79 4.45 -19.24
CA ALA A 193 4.53 3.41 -19.94
C ALA A 193 3.65 2.18 -20.20
N TYR A 194 2.94 1.71 -19.18
CA TYR A 194 2.06 0.55 -19.28
C TYR A 194 0.92 0.76 -20.30
N LEU A 195 0.36 1.97 -20.39
CA LEU A 195 -0.66 2.33 -21.39
C LEU A 195 -0.13 2.21 -22.83
N ARG A 196 1.13 2.57 -23.08
CA ARG A 196 1.77 2.40 -24.40
C ARG A 196 1.98 0.93 -24.75
N ASP A 197 2.31 0.10 -23.75
CA ASP A 197 2.49 -1.33 -23.96
C ASP A 197 1.14 -2.01 -24.25
N ILE A 198 0.10 -1.64 -23.49
CA ILE A 198 -1.28 -2.06 -23.77
C ILE A 198 -1.70 -1.62 -25.17
N GLU A 199 -1.48 -0.35 -25.54
CA GLU A 199 -1.84 0.19 -26.85
C GLU A 199 -1.28 -0.68 -27.98
N LYS A 200 0.01 -1.02 -27.93
CA LYS A 200 0.66 -1.87 -28.94
C LYS A 200 0.00 -3.25 -29.02
N GLU A 201 -0.23 -3.86 -27.87
CA GLU A 201 -0.81 -5.21 -27.78
C GLU A 201 -2.24 -5.25 -28.32
N ILE A 202 -3.11 -4.33 -27.87
CA ILE A 202 -4.52 -4.33 -28.27
C ILE A 202 -4.70 -3.81 -29.70
N SER A 203 -3.82 -2.92 -30.18
CA SER A 203 -3.82 -2.50 -31.59
C SER A 203 -3.45 -3.66 -32.51
N ALA A 204 -2.46 -4.48 -32.13
CA ALA A 204 -2.11 -5.69 -32.87
C ALA A 204 -3.26 -6.71 -32.90
N ALA A 205 -4.08 -6.73 -31.85
CA ALA A 205 -5.28 -7.58 -31.77
C ALA A 205 -6.54 -6.96 -32.41
N GLY A 206 -6.46 -5.77 -33.02
CA GLY A 206 -7.57 -5.13 -33.72
C GLY A 206 -8.61 -4.44 -32.82
N ALA A 207 -8.20 -3.97 -31.64
CA ALA A 207 -9.10 -3.24 -30.75
C ALA A 207 -9.58 -1.91 -31.33
N THR A 208 -10.83 -1.58 -31.06
CA THR A 208 -11.44 -0.28 -31.40
C THR A 208 -11.44 0.67 -30.20
N ALA A 209 -11.54 1.98 -30.46
CA ALA A 209 -11.66 2.99 -29.39
C ALA A 209 -12.92 2.79 -28.52
N GLU A 210 -14.01 2.28 -29.11
CA GLU A 210 -15.26 1.96 -28.41
C GLU A 210 -15.06 0.83 -27.39
N GLN A 211 -14.37 -0.24 -27.79
CA GLN A 211 -14.03 -1.33 -26.87
C GLN A 211 -13.15 -0.84 -25.71
N VAL A 212 -12.23 0.09 -25.95
CA VAL A 212 -11.44 0.70 -24.86
C VAL A 212 -12.36 1.41 -23.87
N TYR A 213 -13.28 2.24 -24.38
CA TYR A 213 -14.24 2.96 -23.53
C TYR A 213 -15.11 1.99 -22.70
N ASP A 214 -15.67 0.96 -23.33
CA ASP A 214 -16.52 -0.02 -22.66
C ASP A 214 -15.76 -0.84 -21.62
N ALA A 215 -14.49 -1.14 -21.86
CA ALA A 215 -13.64 -1.83 -20.90
C ALA A 215 -13.39 -0.99 -19.63
N TYR A 216 -13.14 0.32 -19.78
CA TYR A 216 -13.06 1.23 -18.63
C TYR A 216 -14.39 1.32 -17.88
N LYS A 217 -15.52 1.42 -18.60
CA LYS A 217 -16.86 1.45 -18.00
C LYS A 217 -17.17 0.18 -17.21
N GLN A 218 -16.81 -1.00 -17.75
CA GLN A 218 -16.98 -2.26 -17.05
C GLN A 218 -16.06 -2.38 -15.83
N ALA A 219 -14.81 -1.92 -15.92
CA ALA A 219 -13.89 -1.89 -14.79
C ALA A 219 -14.41 -0.99 -13.65
N ALA A 220 -14.95 0.18 -13.98
CA ALA A 220 -15.58 1.09 -13.04
C ALA A 220 -16.81 0.47 -12.38
N GLY A 221 -17.69 -0.17 -13.17
CA GLY A 221 -18.88 -0.85 -12.64
C GLY A 221 -18.58 -2.00 -11.68
N GLN A 222 -17.38 -2.59 -11.77
CA GLN A 222 -16.92 -3.64 -10.86
C GLN A 222 -16.01 -3.11 -9.73
N ASN A 223 -15.87 -1.79 -9.60
CA ASN A 223 -14.96 -1.14 -8.66
C ASN A 223 -13.49 -1.63 -8.76
N LYS A 224 -13.07 -2.06 -9.97
CA LYS A 224 -11.72 -2.55 -10.25
C LYS A 224 -10.94 -1.51 -11.02
N LEU A 225 -10.60 -0.42 -10.34
CA LEU A 225 -9.89 0.72 -10.89
C LEU A 225 -8.38 0.44 -10.98
N HIS A 226 -7.97 -0.53 -11.81
CA HIS A 226 -6.56 -0.78 -12.13
C HIS A 226 -6.39 -1.18 -13.61
N LEU A 227 -5.33 -0.69 -14.26
CA LEU A 227 -5.07 -0.89 -15.69
C LEU A 227 -4.95 -2.36 -16.09
N SER A 228 -4.41 -3.21 -15.21
CA SER A 228 -4.32 -4.64 -15.47
C SER A 228 -5.70 -5.30 -15.65
N TYR A 229 -6.75 -4.75 -15.03
CA TYR A 229 -8.11 -5.23 -15.19
C TYR A 229 -8.70 -4.83 -16.54
N VAL A 230 -8.53 -3.56 -16.92
CA VAL A 230 -8.95 -3.03 -18.22
C VAL A 230 -8.29 -3.83 -19.35
N ARG A 231 -6.98 -4.08 -19.24
CA ARG A 231 -6.25 -4.96 -20.17
C ARG A 231 -6.86 -6.36 -20.23
N ALA A 232 -7.18 -6.97 -19.10
CA ALA A 232 -7.75 -8.32 -19.07
C ALA A 232 -9.14 -8.40 -19.74
N ILE A 233 -9.98 -7.38 -19.57
CA ILE A 233 -11.27 -7.27 -20.27
C ILE A 233 -11.05 -7.19 -21.79
N LEU A 234 -10.16 -6.31 -22.23
CA LEU A 234 -9.86 -6.12 -23.65
C LEU A 234 -9.33 -7.39 -24.30
N LEU A 235 -8.33 -8.03 -23.71
CA LEU A 235 -7.77 -9.27 -24.27
C LEU A 235 -8.82 -10.39 -24.32
N LYS A 236 -9.71 -10.47 -23.32
CA LYS A 236 -10.82 -11.43 -23.33
C LYS A 236 -11.79 -11.16 -24.47
N TRP A 237 -12.15 -9.91 -24.74
CA TRP A 237 -13.04 -9.54 -25.85
C TRP A 237 -12.41 -9.77 -27.23
N LEU A 238 -11.10 -9.60 -27.33
CA LEU A 238 -10.35 -9.80 -28.57
C LEU A 238 -9.97 -11.27 -28.81
N GLY A 239 -10.34 -12.18 -27.90
CA GLY A 239 -10.00 -13.61 -28.01
C GLY A 239 -8.51 -13.90 -27.88
N VAL A 240 -7.72 -12.96 -27.34
CA VAL A 240 -6.28 -13.15 -27.14
C VAL A 240 -6.07 -14.03 -25.90
N PRO A 241 -5.46 -15.22 -26.05
CA PRO A 241 -5.21 -16.10 -24.91
C PRO A 241 -4.30 -15.41 -23.91
N ARG A 242 -4.66 -15.47 -22.62
CA ARG A 242 -3.85 -14.89 -21.55
C ARG A 242 -2.53 -15.64 -21.49
N ALA A 243 -1.41 -14.94 -21.67
CA ALA A 243 -0.09 -15.51 -21.44
C ALA A 243 -0.04 -16.11 -20.02
N PRO A 244 0.62 -17.26 -19.82
CA PRO A 244 0.82 -17.83 -18.50
C PRO A 244 1.46 -16.79 -17.56
N PRO A 245 1.10 -16.75 -16.27
CA PRO A 245 1.78 -15.89 -15.32
C PRO A 245 3.27 -16.28 -15.25
N GLU A 246 4.15 -15.33 -15.60
CA GLU A 246 5.60 -15.39 -15.34
C GLU A 246 5.93 -15.21 -13.85
#